data_AF-A0A0K8T964-F1
#
_entry.id   AF-A0A0K8T964-F1
#
_cell.length_a   1.000
_cell.length_b   1.000
_cell.length_c   1.000
_cell.angle_alpha   90.00
_cell.angle_beta   90.00
_cell.angle_gamma   90.00
#
_symmetry.space_group_name_H-M   'P 1'
#
loop_
_entity.id
_entity.type
_entity.pdbx_description
1 polymer ?
#
loop_
_entity_poly.entity_id
_entity_poly.type
_entity_poly.pdbx_seq_one_letter_code
_entity_poly.pdbx_strand_id
1 'polypeptide(L)'
;AIFHFARGLKDPRLCELVLGASPKTMAQALQEAVRMEAVMQIARPERVRVRQAEVLDEFQGGSEEVPGLQALSMRRQYRRGNPRPEIVCWRCDKQGHIAYSCPERPRRQSGNVR
;
A
#
# COMPACT_ATOMS: atom_id res chain seq x y z
N ALA A 1 -17.43 -8.12 -2.77
CA ALA A 1 -16.30 -7.69 -3.63
C ALA A 1 -15.76 -6.32 -3.24
N ILE A 2 -16.57 -5.25 -3.29
CA ILE A 2 -16.17 -3.86 -2.97
C ILE A 2 -15.56 -3.74 -1.55
N PHE A 3 -16.18 -4.37 -0.57
CA PHE A 3 -15.70 -4.38 0.82
C PHE A 3 -14.27 -4.94 0.96
N HIS A 4 -13.96 -6.07 0.31
CA HIS A 4 -12.62 -6.67 0.35
C HIS A 4 -11.60 -5.84 -0.42
N PHE A 5 -12.02 -5.19 -1.52
CA PHE A 5 -11.17 -4.24 -2.23
C PHE A 5 -10.77 -3.09 -1.31
N ALA A 6 -11.74 -2.44 -0.65
CA ALA A 6 -11.46 -1.31 0.22
C ALA A 6 -10.58 -1.70 1.42
N ARG A 7 -10.83 -2.85 2.06
CA ARG A 7 -9.96 -3.39 3.12
C ARG A 7 -8.56 -3.79 2.64
N GLY A 8 -8.41 -4.07 1.35
CA GLY A 8 -7.12 -4.36 0.73
C GLY A 8 -6.27 -3.13 0.41
N LEU A 9 -6.80 -1.91 0.59
CA LEU A 9 -6.06 -0.67 0.37
C LEU A 9 -4.94 -0.51 1.40
N LYS A 10 -3.77 -0.05 0.95
CA LYS A 10 -2.54 0.00 1.74
C LYS A 10 -2.57 1.06 2.84
N ASP A 11 -3.22 2.20 2.60
CA ASP A 11 -3.36 3.27 3.60
C ASP A 11 -4.69 3.08 4.35
N PRO A 12 -4.69 2.93 5.69
CA PRO A 12 -5.91 2.75 6.47
C PRO A 12 -6.86 3.95 6.35
N ARG A 13 -6.33 5.17 6.21
CA ARG A 13 -7.17 6.37 6.00
C ARG A 13 -7.84 6.34 4.64
N LEU A 14 -7.16 5.84 3.61
CA LEU A 14 -7.75 5.68 2.28
C LEU A 14 -8.87 4.61 2.30
N CYS A 15 -8.67 3.53 3.04
CA CYS A 15 -9.70 2.51 3.27
C CYS A 15 -10.96 3.11 3.92
N GLU A 16 -10.81 3.85 5.02
CA GLU A 16 -11.92 4.50 5.72
C GLU A 16 -12.69 5.45 4.81
N LEU A 17 -11.97 6.25 4.04
CA LEU A 17 -12.55 7.21 3.11
C LEU A 17 -13.34 6.55 1.98
N VAL A 18 -12.79 5.50 1.37
CA VAL A 18 -13.48 4.74 0.31
C VAL A 18 -14.68 3.96 0.86
N LEU A 19 -14.59 3.41 2.08
CA LEU A 19 -15.74 2.78 2.72
C LEU A 19 -16.83 3.79 3.09
N GLY A 20 -16.46 4.99 3.55
CA GLY A 20 -17.39 6.06 3.89
C GLY A 20 -18.13 6.65 2.68
N ALA A 21 -17.51 6.64 1.50
CA ALA A 21 -18.14 7.06 0.25
C ALA A 21 -19.22 6.06 -0.25
N SER A 22 -19.27 4.84 0.31
CA SER A 22 -20.25 3.79 0.00
C SER A 22 -20.44 3.54 -1.51
N PRO A 23 -19.38 3.13 -2.22
CA PRO A 23 -19.45 2.89 -3.65
C PRO A 23 -20.36 1.69 -3.96
N LYS A 24 -21.26 1.86 -4.93
CA LYS A 24 -22.23 0.84 -5.35
C LYS A 24 -21.65 -0.14 -6.36
N THR A 25 -20.58 0.26 -7.06
CA THR A 25 -19.93 -0.55 -8.10
C THR A 25 -18.43 -0.61 -7.88
N MET A 26 -17.78 -1.64 -8.42
CA MET A 26 -16.32 -1.75 -8.41
C MET A 26 -15.64 -0.60 -9.13
N ALA A 27 -16.23 -0.12 -10.24
CA ALA A 27 -15.72 1.03 -10.98
C ALA A 27 -15.74 2.30 -10.13
N GLN A 28 -16.85 2.54 -9.42
CA GLN A 28 -16.97 3.67 -8.50
C GLN A 28 -15.95 3.58 -7.35
N ALA A 29 -15.79 2.39 -6.75
CA ALA A 29 -14.83 2.18 -5.67
C ALA A 29 -13.38 2.47 -6.11
N LEU A 30 -13.02 2.09 -7.35
CA LEU A 30 -11.71 2.38 -7.94
C LEU A 30 -11.54 3.89 -8.19
N GLN A 31 -12.54 4.55 -8.76
CA GLN A 31 -12.50 5.99 -9.03
C GLN A 31 -12.36 6.80 -7.74
N GLU A 32 -13.11 6.44 -6.70
CA GLU A 32 -13.03 7.07 -5.39
C GLU A 32 -11.66 6.84 -4.74
N ALA A 33 -11.13 5.62 -4.79
CA ALA A 33 -9.80 5.32 -4.25
C ALA A 33 -8.70 6.17 -4.92
N VAL A 34 -8.70 6.26 -6.25
CA VAL A 34 -7.71 7.07 -6.98
C VAL A 34 -7.86 8.56 -6.65
N ARG A 35 -9.10 9.07 -6.63
CA ARG A 35 -9.37 10.47 -6.30
C ARG A 35 -8.89 10.82 -4.88
N MET A 36 -9.21 9.97 -3.90
CA MET A 36 -8.87 10.24 -2.51
C MET A 36 -7.36 10.06 -2.26
N GLU A 37 -6.69 9.15 -2.96
CA GLU A 37 -5.23 9.04 -2.95
C GLU A 37 -4.54 10.30 -3.47
N ALA A 38 -5.00 10.85 -4.60
CA ALA A 38 -4.47 12.09 -5.16
C ALA A 38 -4.68 13.28 -4.20
N VAL A 39 -5.87 13.39 -3.60
CA VAL A 39 -6.15 14.42 -2.58
C VAL A 39 -5.22 14.29 -1.37
N MET A 40 -4.99 13.07 -0.90
CA MET A 40 -4.06 12.81 0.22
C MET A 40 -2.60 13.11 -0.11
N GLN A 41 -2.20 13.03 -1.38
CA GLN A 41 -0.86 13.43 -1.83
C GLN A 41 -0.71 14.96 -1.86
N ILE A 42 -1.73 15.68 -2.35
CA ILE A 42 -1.72 17.15 -2.39
C ILE A 42 -1.75 17.74 -0.98
N ALA A 43 -2.54 17.16 -0.07
CA ALA A 43 -2.68 17.63 1.31
C ALA A 43 -1.50 17.27 2.24
N ARG A 44 -0.53 16.45 1.79
CA ARG A 44 0.66 16.06 2.56
C ARG A 44 1.94 16.59 1.88
N PRO A 45 2.36 17.85 2.12
CA PRO A 45 3.55 18.42 1.49
C PRO A 45 4.85 17.64 1.82
N GLU A 46 4.88 16.93 2.96
CA GLU A 46 6.09 16.26 3.48
C GLU A 46 6.59 15.05 2.66
N ARG A 47 5.77 14.47 1.76
CA ARG A 47 6.15 13.24 1.03
C ARG A 47 6.47 13.45 -0.44
N VAL A 48 6.40 14.69 -0.92
CA VAL A 48 6.88 14.98 -2.26
C VAL A 48 8.39 15.16 -2.19
N ARG A 49 9.15 14.07 -2.37
CA ARG A 49 10.53 14.19 -2.83
C ARG A 49 10.50 14.66 -4.28
N VAL A 50 10.17 15.94 -4.48
CA VAL A 50 10.57 16.61 -5.71
C VAL A 50 12.10 16.58 -5.68
N ARG A 51 12.74 16.07 -6.73
CA ARG A 51 14.15 16.39 -6.95
C ARG A 51 14.19 17.88 -7.25
N GLN A 52 14.30 18.72 -6.21
CA GLN A 52 14.64 20.12 -6.41
C GLN A 52 16.10 20.13 -6.86
N ALA A 53 16.36 20.71 -8.03
CA ALA A 53 17.73 21.04 -8.41
C ALA A 53 18.11 22.27 -7.58
N GLU A 54 18.84 22.06 -6.50
CA GLU A 54 19.48 23.14 -5.76
C GLU A 54 20.68 23.62 -6.59
N VAL A 55 20.63 24.86 -7.06
CA VAL A 55 21.83 25.53 -7.57
C VAL A 55 22.67 25.87 -6.34
N LEU A 56 23.70 25.07 -6.08
CA LEU A 56 24.61 25.30 -4.97
C LEU A 56 25.56 26.42 -5.35
N ASP A 57 25.47 27.55 -4.64
CA ASP A 57 26.52 28.56 -4.57
C ASP A 57 27.74 27.97 -3.84
N GLU A 58 28.94 28.36 -4.26
CA GLU A 58 30.21 27.68 -4.02
C GLU A 58 30.55 27.51 -2.52
N PHE A 59 30.81 26.28 -2.08
CA PHE A 59 31.18 25.97 -0.69
C PHE A 59 32.70 25.71 -0.56
N GLN A 60 33.43 26.64 0.06
CA GLN A 60 34.79 26.40 0.56
C GLN A 60 34.75 25.53 1.82
N GLY A 61 35.63 24.54 1.85
CA GLY A 61 35.57 23.39 2.75
C GLY A 61 35.60 23.70 4.25
N GLY A 62 34.88 22.88 4.99
CA GLY A 62 34.97 22.69 6.42
C GLY A 62 34.34 21.34 6.75
N SER A 63 35.13 20.44 7.34
CA SER A 63 34.70 19.12 7.79
C SER A 63 33.82 19.25 9.03
N GLU A 64 32.52 19.03 8.89
CA GLU A 64 31.60 18.93 10.03
C GLU A 64 31.02 17.51 10.08
N GLU A 65 31.27 16.83 11.20
CA GLU A 65 30.88 15.45 11.49
C GLU A 65 29.35 15.31 11.49
N VAL A 66 28.78 14.34 10.77
CA VAL A 66 27.33 14.15 10.66
C VAL A 66 26.81 13.26 11.79
N PRO A 67 26.05 13.76 12.79
CA PRO A 67 25.43 12.91 13.80
C PRO A 67 24.18 12.28 13.19
N GLY A 68 24.22 10.97 12.90
CA GLY A 68 23.05 10.31 12.30
C GLY A 68 23.23 8.86 11.83
N LEU A 69 24.43 8.31 11.91
CA LEU A 69 24.72 6.93 11.45
C LEU A 69 24.00 5.84 12.27
N GLN A 70 23.34 6.19 13.38
CA GLN A 70 22.53 5.27 14.18
C GLN A 70 21.09 5.09 13.65
N ALA A 71 20.61 5.92 12.72
CA ALA A 71 19.23 5.88 12.23
C ALA A 71 18.95 4.77 11.17
N LEU A 72 19.98 4.12 10.63
CA LEU A 72 19.83 3.06 9.62
C LEU A 72 19.58 1.67 10.24
N SER A 73 19.95 1.45 11.50
CA SER A 73 19.70 0.19 12.22
C SER A 73 18.27 0.09 12.77
N MET A 74 17.61 1.20 13.09
CA MET A 74 16.23 1.21 13.61
C MET A 74 15.15 1.06 12.54
N ARG A 75 15.45 1.38 11.27
CA ARG A 75 14.50 1.21 10.15
C ARG A 75 14.20 -0.25 9.78
N ARG A 76 14.96 -1.22 10.30
CA ARG A 76 14.65 -2.65 10.13
C ARG A 76 13.66 -3.20 11.15
N GLN A 77 13.56 -2.61 12.34
CA GLN A 77 12.74 -3.16 13.43
C GLN A 77 11.26 -2.76 13.32
N TYR A 78 10.93 -1.57 12.83
CA TYR A 78 9.53 -1.12 12.69
C TYR A 78 8.76 -1.70 11.48
N ARG A 79 9.39 -2.54 10.63
CA ARG A 79 8.64 -3.37 9.66
C ARG A 79 7.99 -4.62 10.28
N ARG A 80 8.24 -4.92 11.56
CA ARG A 80 7.61 -6.03 12.30
C ARG A 80 6.40 -5.62 13.16
N GLY A 81 6.05 -4.33 13.19
CA GLY A 81 4.95 -3.82 14.02
C GLY A 81 3.64 -3.55 13.28
N ASN A 82 3.64 -3.61 11.94
CA ASN A 82 2.38 -3.51 11.21
C ASN A 82 1.66 -4.85 11.37
N PRO A 83 0.44 -4.93 11.95
CA PRO A 83 -0.34 -6.14 11.85
C PRO A 83 -0.42 -6.46 10.37
N ARG A 84 0.18 -7.58 9.96
CA ARG A 84 0.06 -8.02 8.58
C ARG A 84 -1.45 -8.11 8.34
N PRO A 85 -1.99 -7.40 7.33
CA PRO A 85 -3.40 -7.50 7.05
C PRO A 85 -3.71 -8.99 6.93
N GLU A 86 -4.60 -9.46 7.79
CA GLU A 86 -4.94 -10.87 7.89
C GLU A 86 -5.30 -11.33 6.47
N ILE A 87 -4.51 -12.26 5.94
CA ILE A 87 -4.64 -12.66 4.54
C ILE A 87 -5.92 -13.48 4.46
N VAL A 88 -7.00 -12.86 4.02
CA VAL A 88 -8.31 -13.49 3.84
C VAL A 88 -8.49 -13.91 2.39
N CYS A 89 -8.89 -15.15 2.20
CA CYS A 89 -9.22 -15.70 0.89
C CYS A 89 -10.55 -15.12 0.42
N TRP A 90 -10.53 -14.29 -0.62
CA TRP A 90 -11.74 -13.70 -1.21
C TRP A 90 -12.66 -14.70 -1.96
N ARG A 91 -12.38 -16.01 -1.88
CA ARG A 91 -13.22 -17.07 -2.46
C ARG A 91 -14.03 -17.83 -1.40
N CYS A 92 -13.45 -18.11 -0.25
CA CYS A 92 -14.08 -18.87 0.83
C CYS A 92 -14.10 -18.12 2.17
N ASP A 93 -13.66 -16.87 2.19
CA ASP A 93 -13.59 -15.96 3.35
C ASP A 93 -12.77 -16.47 4.55
N LYS A 94 -11.99 -17.54 4.37
CA LYS A 94 -11.08 -18.10 5.37
C LYS A 94 -9.73 -17.38 5.37
N GLN A 95 -9.14 -17.22 6.55
CA GLN A 95 -7.81 -16.63 6.72
C GLN A 95 -6.67 -17.61 6.41
N GLY A 96 -5.46 -17.07 6.21
CA GLY A 96 -4.22 -17.83 6.05
C GLY A 96 -3.84 -18.14 4.59
N HIS A 97 -4.68 -17.80 3.60
CA HIS A 97 -4.37 -18.02 2.19
C HIS A 97 -5.07 -17.01 1.27
N ILE A 98 -4.51 -16.79 0.09
CA ILE A 98 -5.15 -16.03 -1.00
C ILE A 98 -5.93 -16.96 -1.92
N ALA A 99 -6.89 -16.46 -2.70
CA ALA A 99 -7.76 -17.31 -3.53
C ALA A 99 -7.02 -18.22 -4.54
N TYR A 100 -5.80 -17.86 -4.96
CA TYR A 100 -4.97 -18.74 -5.78
C TYR A 100 -4.56 -20.03 -5.04
N SER A 101 -4.33 -19.92 -3.74
CA SER A 101 -3.98 -21.03 -2.83
C SER A 101 -5.19 -21.60 -2.10
N CYS A 102 -6.41 -21.30 -2.57
CA CYS A 102 -7.62 -21.79 -1.92
C CYS A 102 -7.74 -23.32 -2.10
N PRO A 103 -7.89 -24.10 -1.00
CA PRO A 103 -8.04 -25.55 -1.08
C PRO A 103 -9.33 -25.96 -1.82
N GLU A 104 -10.35 -25.10 -1.82
CA GLU A 104 -11.62 -25.30 -2.52
C GLU A 104 -11.56 -24.85 -4.00
N ARG A 105 -10.39 -24.45 -4.51
CA ARG A 105 -10.23 -24.05 -5.91
C ARG A 105 -10.56 -25.23 -6.82
N PRO A 106 -11.56 -25.13 -7.72
CA PRO A 106 -11.80 -26.17 -8.72
C PRO A 106 -10.51 -26.36 -9.52
N ARG A 107 -9.94 -27.56 -9.48
CA ARG A 107 -8.89 -27.92 -10.44
C ARG A 107 -9.53 -27.80 -11.81
N ARG A 108 -9.11 -26.80 -12.59
CA ARG A 108 -9.44 -26.75 -14.02
C ARG A 108 -8.98 -28.10 -14.57
N GLN A 109 -9.94 -28.93 -15.01
CA GLN A 109 -9.65 -30.19 -15.66
C GLN A 109 -8.71 -29.89 -16.82
N SER A 110 -7.43 -30.15 -16.60
CA SER A 110 -6.44 -30.20 -17.67
C SER A 110 -6.62 -31.58 -18.26
N GLY A 111 -7.61 -31.70 -19.15
CA GLY A 111 -7.95 -32.93 -19.85
C GLY A 111 -7.74 -32.73 -21.34
N ASN A 112 -6.47 -32.77 -21.75
CA ASN A 112 -6.06 -33.04 -23.12
C ASN A 112 -6.80 -34.31 -23.60
N VAL A 113 -7.70 -34.17 -24.56
CA VAL A 113 -8.20 -35.33 -25.33
C VAL A 113 -7.06 -35.72 -26.26
N ARG A 114 -6.52 -36.93 -26.03
CA ARG A 114 -5.54 -37.57 -26.91
C ARG A 114 -6.23 -38.08 -28.17
#